data_AF-A0A7S1DUN9-F1
#
_entry.id   AF-A0A7S1DUN9-F1
#
_cell.length_a   1.000
_cell.length_b   1.000
_cell.length_c   1.000
_cell.angle_alpha   90.00
_cell.angle_beta   90.00
_cell.angle_gamma   90.00
#
_symmetry.space_group_name_H-M   'P 1'
#
loop_
_entity.id
_entity.type
_entity.pdbx_description
1 polymer ?
#
loop_
_entity_poly.entity_id
_entity_poly.type
_entity_poly.pdbx_seq_one_letter_code
_entity_poly.pdbx_strand_id
1 'polypeptide(L)'
;AHGKISVNDILLEVDGKRVAGMTVEGVRELIVGPSGTPVTIKAESESDGVYVVTLMRSGGSPEPHINVVSREANIRAEEMHAKIDELQGRLSDADEENMRQQKLLTTLSEGVSNSANDLAKANSELDDCQIELAEARGSIKSLSGQVEEANRDLAAAQEALQTAQQE
;
A
#
# COMPACT_ATOMS: atom_id res chain seq x y z
N ALA A 1 14.29 -39.53 20.57
CA ALA A 1 13.26 -40.56 20.84
C ALA A 1 12.48 -40.77 19.55
N HIS A 2 12.74 -41.88 18.86
CA HIS A 2 12.06 -42.25 17.62
C HIS A 2 10.86 -43.15 17.97
N GLY A 3 9.70 -42.88 17.38
CA GLY A 3 8.46 -43.65 17.59
C GLY A 3 7.26 -42.75 17.84
N LYS A 4 6.79 -42.05 16.81
CA LYS A 4 5.46 -41.44 16.84
C LYS A 4 4.47 -42.53 16.42
N ILE A 5 3.62 -42.97 17.34
CA ILE A 5 2.45 -43.75 16.96
C ILE A 5 1.61 -42.89 16.02
N SER A 6 1.34 -43.40 14.83
CA SER A 6 0.59 -42.71 13.79
C SER A 6 -0.78 -43.36 13.62
N VAL A 7 -1.71 -42.59 13.06
CA VAL A 7 -3.01 -43.14 12.62
C VAL A 7 -2.72 -44.17 11.52
N ASN A 8 -3.40 -45.33 11.61
CA ASN A 8 -3.23 -46.54 10.78
C ASN A 8 -2.16 -47.53 11.24
N ASP A 9 -1.40 -47.25 12.31
CA ASP A 9 -0.53 -48.27 12.89
C ASP A 9 -1.37 -49.38 13.54
N ILE A 10 -0.94 -50.63 13.35
CA ILE A 10 -1.63 -51.80 13.87
C ILE A 10 -1.05 -52.15 15.24
N LEU A 11 -1.88 -52.05 16.27
CA LEU A 11 -1.48 -52.42 17.63
C LEU A 11 -1.37 -53.95 17.79
N LEU A 12 -0.21 -54.43 18.23
CA LEU A 12 0.07 -55.85 18.41
C LEU A 12 0.03 -56.28 19.88
N GLU A 13 0.70 -55.52 20.76
CA GLU A 13 0.79 -55.81 22.19
C GLU A 13 0.77 -54.52 23.04
N VAL A 14 0.21 -54.62 24.25
CA VAL A 14 0.26 -53.60 25.31
C VAL A 14 0.80 -54.24 26.59
N ASP A 15 1.89 -53.70 27.12
CA ASP A 15 2.62 -54.23 28.30
C ASP A 15 2.92 -55.75 28.17
N GLY A 16 3.27 -56.19 26.95
CA GLY A 16 3.56 -57.59 26.61
C GLY A 16 2.32 -58.48 26.45
N LYS A 17 1.10 -57.94 26.58
CA LYS A 17 -0.15 -58.67 26.30
C LYS A 17 -0.59 -58.45 24.87
N ARG A 18 -0.77 -59.55 24.13
CA ARG A 18 -1.29 -59.53 22.75
C ARG A 18 -2.73 -59.02 22.74
N VAL A 19 -3.01 -58.02 21.90
CA VAL A 19 -4.35 -57.41 21.81
C VAL A 19 -5.24 -58.02 20.72
N ALA A 20 -4.67 -58.90 19.89
CA ALA A 20 -5.43 -59.61 18.86
C ALA A 20 -6.57 -60.42 19.49
N GLY A 21 -7.81 -60.18 19.02
CA GLY A 21 -9.02 -60.83 19.54
C GLY A 21 -9.64 -60.17 20.77
N MET A 22 -9.05 -59.08 21.30
CA MET A 22 -9.67 -58.27 22.35
C MET A 22 -10.70 -57.30 21.77
N THR A 23 -11.68 -56.91 22.59
CA THR A 23 -12.58 -55.80 22.27
C THR A 23 -11.84 -54.47 22.39
N VAL A 24 -12.31 -53.43 21.69
CA VAL A 24 -11.74 -52.07 21.78
C VAL A 24 -11.71 -51.57 23.23
N GLU A 25 -12.74 -51.86 24.01
CA GLU A 25 -12.82 -51.50 25.42
C GLU A 25 -11.75 -52.22 26.24
N GLY A 26 -11.56 -53.53 26.05
CA GLY A 26 -10.51 -54.29 26.74
C GLY A 26 -9.09 -53.81 26.39
N VAL A 27 -8.86 -53.40 25.14
CA VAL A 27 -7.58 -52.78 24.75
C VAL A 27 -7.40 -51.40 25.39
N ARG A 28 -8.47 -50.60 25.44
CA ARG A 28 -8.46 -49.27 26.06
C ARG A 28 -8.08 -49.35 27.54
N GLU A 29 -8.61 -50.32 28.29
CA GLU A 29 -8.26 -50.53 29.70
C GLU A 29 -6.77 -50.85 29.91
N LEU A 30 -6.12 -51.54 28.96
CA LEU A 30 -4.67 -51.82 29.05
C LEU A 30 -3.84 -50.55 28.82
N ILE A 31 -4.31 -49.66 27.94
CA ILE A 31 -3.63 -48.41 27.61
C ILE A 31 -3.88 -47.37 28.71
N VAL A 32 -5.12 -47.25 29.19
CA VAL A 32 -5.57 -46.29 30.19
C VAL A 32 -5.40 -46.88 31.59
N GLY A 33 -4.20 -46.73 32.14
CA GLY A 33 -3.84 -47.09 33.52
C GLY A 33 -3.58 -45.88 34.41
N PRO A 34 -3.09 -46.08 35.64
CA PRO A 34 -2.82 -44.99 36.58
C PRO A 34 -1.85 -43.96 35.99
N SER A 35 -2.18 -42.67 36.17
CA SER A 35 -1.30 -41.57 35.79
C SER A 35 0.11 -41.74 36.35
N GLY A 36 1.11 -41.40 35.55
CA GLY A 36 2.52 -41.48 35.93
C GLY A 36 3.11 -42.89 35.85
N THR A 37 2.33 -43.90 35.43
CA THR A 37 2.87 -45.22 35.12
C THR A 37 3.24 -45.33 33.63
N PRO A 38 4.32 -46.06 33.29
CA PRO A 38 4.67 -46.31 31.91
C PRO A 38 3.73 -47.33 31.27
N VAL A 39 3.51 -47.20 29.97
CA VAL A 39 2.85 -48.19 29.11
C VAL A 39 3.77 -48.50 27.93
N THR A 40 4.00 -49.78 27.67
CA THR A 40 4.77 -50.26 26.52
C THR A 40 3.81 -50.72 25.44
N ILE A 41 3.92 -50.13 24.25
CA ILE A 41 3.10 -50.45 23.09
C ILE A 41 4.01 -51.03 22.01
N LYS A 42 3.64 -52.20 21.51
CA LYS A 42 4.22 -52.79 20.30
C LYS A 42 3.22 -52.65 19.16
N ALA A 43 3.63 -51.99 18.09
CA ALA A 43 2.80 -51.71 16.94
C ALA A 43 3.56 -52.00 15.64
N GLU A 44 2.82 -52.11 14.55
CA GLU A 44 3.35 -52.27 13.20
C GLU A 44 2.89 -51.09 12.35
N SER A 45 3.86 -50.40 11.74
CA SER A 45 3.64 -49.36 10.74
C SER A 45 3.93 -49.90 9.34
N GLU A 46 3.20 -49.42 8.34
CA GLU A 46 3.50 -49.72 6.93
C GLU A 46 4.87 -49.17 6.49
N SER A 47 5.33 -48.06 7.09
CA SER A 47 6.60 -47.43 6.71
C SER A 47 7.81 -48.01 7.45
N ASP A 48 7.65 -48.32 8.74
CA ASP A 48 8.76 -48.60 9.65
C ASP A 48 8.75 -50.04 10.20
N GLY A 49 7.77 -50.86 9.81
CA GLY A 49 7.61 -52.22 10.30
C GLY A 49 7.22 -52.29 11.77
N VAL A 50 7.60 -53.37 12.45
CA VAL A 50 7.26 -53.58 13.87
C VAL A 50 8.20 -52.79 14.77
N TYR A 51 7.62 -51.95 15.63
CA TYR A 51 8.37 -51.13 16.59
C TYR A 51 7.73 -51.18 17.99
N VAL A 52 8.51 -50.78 19.00
CA VAL A 52 8.09 -50.72 20.40
C VAL A 52 8.33 -49.34 20.95
N VAL A 53 7.32 -48.77 21.59
CA VAL A 53 7.38 -47.45 22.24
C VAL A 53 6.92 -47.54 23.69
N THR A 54 7.62 -46.85 24.57
CA THR A 54 7.22 -46.71 25.98
C THR A 54 6.75 -45.28 26.22
N LEU A 55 5.50 -45.13 26.63
CA LEU A 55 4.85 -43.84 26.88
C LEU A 55 4.55 -43.71 28.38
N MET A 56 4.51 -42.47 28.88
CA MET A 56 4.03 -42.19 30.23
C MET A 56 2.55 -41.83 30.18
N ARG A 57 1.72 -42.51 30.97
CA ARG A 57 0.29 -42.19 31.08
C ARG A 57 0.15 -40.82 31.75
N SER A 58 -0.32 -39.81 31.02
CA SER A 58 -0.59 -38.48 31.58
C SER A 58 -1.94 -38.49 32.31
N GLY A 59 -2.01 -37.87 33.48
CA GLY A 59 -3.19 -37.88 34.36
C GLY A 59 -4.36 -37.02 33.90
N GLY A 60 -4.64 -36.99 32.61
CA GLY A 60 -5.82 -36.36 32.04
C GLY A 60 -7.01 -37.32 32.06
N SER A 61 -8.19 -36.78 32.41
CA SER A 61 -9.50 -37.38 32.18
C SER A 61 -9.56 -38.16 30.85
N PRO A 62 -10.28 -39.31 30.77
CA PRO A 62 -10.30 -40.18 29.59
C PRO A 62 -11.09 -39.59 28.40
N GLU A 63 -11.20 -38.27 28.29
CA GLU A 63 -11.69 -37.61 27.08
C GLU A 63 -10.55 -37.55 26.06
N PRO A 64 -10.61 -38.38 25.00
CA PRO A 64 -9.67 -38.22 23.92
C PRO A 64 -10.03 -36.93 23.17
N HIS A 65 -9.30 -35.85 23.42
CA HIS A 65 -9.28 -34.71 22.49
C HIS A 65 -8.52 -35.13 21.24
N ILE A 66 -9.14 -35.98 20.42
CA ILE A 66 -8.65 -36.25 19.06
C ILE A 66 -8.93 -34.96 18.30
N ASN A 67 -7.89 -34.20 18.03
CA ASN A 67 -7.96 -33.03 17.15
C ASN A 67 -8.05 -33.55 15.70
N VAL A 68 -9.21 -34.13 15.35
CA VAL A 68 -9.54 -34.47 13.97
C VAL A 68 -9.78 -33.14 13.27
N VAL A 69 -8.73 -32.56 12.69
CA VAL A 69 -8.91 -31.54 11.66
C VAL A 69 -9.65 -32.25 10.54
N SER A 70 -10.94 -31.97 10.38
CA SER A 70 -11.73 -32.58 9.33
C SER A 70 -11.10 -32.22 7.98
N ARG A 71 -11.12 -33.15 7.02
CA ARG A 71 -10.65 -32.90 5.65
C ARG A 71 -11.24 -31.60 5.06
N GLU A 72 -12.48 -31.29 5.43
CA GLU A 72 -13.19 -30.06 5.09
C GLU A 72 -12.52 -28.80 5.67
N ALA A 73 -12.03 -28.86 6.91
CA ALA A 73 -11.28 -27.75 7.50
C ALA A 73 -9.95 -27.51 6.78
N ASN A 74 -9.28 -28.57 6.31
CA ASN A 74 -8.04 -28.43 5.55
C ASN A 74 -8.28 -27.82 4.16
N ILE A 75 -9.35 -28.23 3.45
CA ILE A 75 -9.75 -27.64 2.16
C ILE A 75 -10.07 -26.15 2.33
N ARG A 76 -10.84 -25.78 3.35
CA ARG A 76 -11.13 -24.35 3.62
C ARG A 76 -9.88 -23.56 3.98
N ALA A 77 -8.94 -24.16 4.70
CA ALA A 77 -7.68 -23.51 5.01
C ALA A 77 -6.86 -23.24 3.74
N GLU A 78 -6.79 -24.20 2.82
CA GLU A 78 -6.12 -24.03 1.51
C GLU A 78 -6.79 -22.94 0.67
N GLU A 79 -8.12 -22.91 0.60
CA GLU A 79 -8.89 -21.85 -0.08
C GLU A 79 -8.63 -20.46 0.53
N MET A 80 -8.59 -20.38 1.87
CA MET A 80 -8.27 -19.13 2.57
C MET A 80 -6.83 -18.67 2.29
N HIS A 81 -5.84 -19.57 2.27
CA HIS A 81 -4.48 -19.21 1.91
C HIS A 81 -4.39 -18.69 0.47
N ALA A 82 -5.02 -19.37 -0.49
CA ALA A 82 -5.07 -18.90 -1.86
C ALA A 82 -5.71 -17.50 -1.97
N LYS A 83 -6.76 -17.23 -1.17
CA LYS A 83 -7.38 -15.91 -1.14
C LYS A 83 -6.48 -14.84 -0.50
N ILE A 84 -5.72 -15.20 0.54
CA ILE A 84 -4.74 -14.31 1.16
C ILE A 84 -3.68 -13.93 0.13
N ASP A 85 -3.15 -14.88 -0.62
CA ASP A 85 -2.13 -14.63 -1.64
C ASP A 85 -2.67 -13.70 -2.75
N GLU A 86 -3.91 -13.93 -3.21
CA GLU A 86 -4.57 -13.06 -4.19
C GLU A 86 -4.74 -11.63 -3.65
N LEU A 87 -5.21 -11.48 -2.41
CA LEU A 87 -5.40 -10.17 -1.79
C LEU A 87 -4.07 -9.45 -1.56
N GLN A 88 -3.02 -10.18 -1.20
CA GLN A 88 -1.67 -9.62 -1.06
C GLN A 88 -1.12 -9.14 -2.39
N GLY A 89 -1.32 -9.89 -3.48
CA GLY A 89 -0.94 -9.43 -4.82
C GLY A 89 -1.66 -8.15 -5.23
N ARG A 90 -2.98 -8.12 -5.04
CA ARG A 90 -3.79 -6.92 -5.34
C ARG A 90 -3.42 -5.71 -4.50
N LEU A 91 -3.05 -5.92 -3.23
CA LEU A 91 -2.58 -4.85 -2.35
C LEU A 91 -1.24 -4.29 -2.84
N SER A 92 -0.30 -5.17 -3.23
CA SER A 92 0.98 -4.77 -3.81
C SER A 92 0.79 -3.95 -5.09
N ASP A 93 -0.08 -4.37 -5.99
CA ASP A 93 -0.38 -3.64 -7.23
C ASP A 93 -0.98 -2.25 -6.93
N ALA A 94 -1.88 -2.18 -5.97
CA ALA A 94 -2.50 -0.92 -5.55
C ALA A 94 -1.49 0.03 -4.90
N ASP A 95 -0.57 -0.49 -4.07
CA ASP A 95 0.49 0.31 -3.44
C ASP A 95 1.48 0.85 -4.49
N GLU A 96 1.84 0.05 -5.49
CA GLU A 96 2.65 0.53 -6.62
C GLU A 96 1.98 1.65 -7.40
N GLU A 97 0.68 1.49 -7.71
CA GLU A 97 -0.08 2.52 -8.40
C GLU A 97 -0.21 3.79 -7.56
N ASN A 98 -0.43 3.66 -6.25
CA ASN A 98 -0.49 4.79 -5.34
C ASN A 98 0.87 5.54 -5.32
N MET A 99 1.99 4.83 -5.25
CA MET A 99 3.32 5.44 -5.36
C MET A 99 3.51 6.19 -6.69
N ARG A 100 3.05 5.61 -7.82
CA ARG A 100 3.11 6.29 -9.13
C ARG A 100 2.28 7.57 -9.14
N GLN A 101 1.06 7.53 -8.62
CA GLN A 101 0.17 8.69 -8.52
C GLN A 101 0.74 9.77 -7.60
N GLN A 102 1.32 9.38 -6.47
CA GLN A 102 1.94 10.31 -5.53
C GLN A 102 3.14 11.03 -6.16
N LYS A 103 3.98 10.31 -6.93
CA LYS A 103 5.07 10.91 -7.70
C LYS A 103 4.57 11.89 -8.76
N LEU A 104 3.50 11.52 -9.48
CA LEU A 104 2.90 12.39 -10.49
C LEU A 104 2.33 13.67 -9.88
N LEU A 105 1.65 13.57 -8.73
CA LEU A 105 1.11 14.72 -7.99
C LEU A 105 2.23 15.68 -7.57
N THR A 106 3.35 15.17 -7.07
CA THR A 106 4.51 16.01 -6.73
C THR A 106 5.03 16.78 -7.94
N THR A 107 5.25 16.10 -9.06
CA THR A 107 5.71 16.76 -10.30
C THR A 107 4.72 17.81 -10.81
N LEU A 108 3.41 17.52 -10.75
CA LEU A 108 2.38 18.48 -11.13
C LEU A 108 2.35 19.69 -10.18
N SER A 109 2.49 19.47 -8.88
CA SER A 109 2.53 20.55 -7.89
C SER A 109 3.73 21.48 -8.11
N GLU A 110 4.90 20.93 -8.40
CA GLU A 110 6.10 21.70 -8.76
C GLU A 110 5.86 22.50 -10.05
N GLY A 111 5.26 21.87 -11.07
CA GLY A 111 4.89 22.54 -12.31
C GLY A 111 3.95 23.73 -12.11
N VAL A 112 2.88 23.55 -11.33
CA VAL A 112 1.92 24.61 -11.00
C VAL A 112 2.61 25.75 -10.25
N SER A 113 3.48 25.44 -9.28
CA SER A 113 4.23 26.46 -8.54
C SER A 113 5.14 27.29 -9.46
N ASN A 114 5.82 26.64 -10.40
CA ASN A 114 6.69 27.32 -11.36
C ASN A 114 5.88 28.22 -12.29
N SER A 115 4.79 27.70 -12.87
CA SER A 115 3.91 28.50 -13.73
C SER A 115 3.27 29.68 -13.00
N ALA A 116 2.94 29.54 -11.71
CA ALA A 116 2.43 30.64 -10.91
C ALA A 116 3.48 31.76 -10.73
N ASN A 117 4.75 31.39 -10.52
CA ASN A 117 5.85 32.35 -10.42
C ASN A 117 6.11 33.07 -11.75
N ASP A 118 6.09 32.33 -12.87
CA ASP A 118 6.24 32.91 -14.20
C ASP A 118 5.12 33.91 -14.52
N LEU A 119 3.88 33.58 -14.16
CA LEU A 119 2.73 34.45 -14.33
C LEU A 119 2.86 35.72 -13.47
N ALA A 120 3.30 35.59 -12.22
CA ALA A 120 3.53 36.74 -11.35
C ALA A 120 4.59 37.68 -11.92
N LYS A 121 5.68 37.12 -12.47
CA LYS A 121 6.72 37.90 -13.14
C LYS A 121 6.20 38.62 -14.38
N ALA A 122 5.48 37.91 -15.25
CA ALA A 122 4.90 38.49 -16.46
C ALA A 122 3.89 39.62 -16.14
N ASN A 123 3.12 39.49 -15.06
CA ASN A 123 2.22 40.55 -14.63
C ASN A 123 2.97 41.79 -14.13
N SER A 124 4.08 41.62 -13.38
CA SER A 124 4.91 42.74 -12.97
C SER A 124 5.49 43.48 -14.18
N GLU A 125 6.00 42.74 -15.18
CA GLU A 125 6.53 43.33 -16.42
C GLU A 125 5.44 44.05 -17.22
N LEU A 126 4.20 43.53 -17.22
CA LEU A 126 3.05 44.20 -17.83
C LEU A 126 2.71 45.50 -17.12
N ASP A 127 2.71 45.51 -15.78
CA ASP A 127 2.43 46.71 -14.98
C ASP A 127 3.49 47.79 -15.25
N ASP A 128 4.77 47.41 -15.30
CA ASP A 128 5.86 48.32 -15.66
C ASP A 128 5.66 48.92 -17.07
N CYS A 129 5.32 48.08 -18.05
CA CYS A 129 5.02 48.55 -19.41
C CYS A 129 3.80 49.49 -19.47
N GLN A 130 2.78 49.27 -18.63
CA GLN A 130 1.62 50.17 -18.55
C GLN A 130 1.98 51.54 -17.98
N ILE A 131 2.89 51.58 -17.00
CA ILE A 131 3.42 52.83 -16.43
C ILE A 131 4.19 53.59 -17.52
N GLU A 132 5.15 52.95 -18.18
CA GLU A 132 5.93 53.56 -19.26
C GLU A 132 5.04 54.10 -20.38
N LEU A 133 4.01 53.35 -20.76
CA LEU A 133 3.03 53.77 -21.78
C LEU A 133 2.22 54.99 -21.34
N ALA A 134 1.85 55.08 -20.06
CA ALA A 134 1.15 56.24 -19.51
C ALA A 134 2.04 57.50 -19.52
N GLU A 135 3.32 57.36 -19.15
CA GLU A 135 4.31 58.44 -19.20
C GLU A 135 4.56 58.94 -20.62
N ALA A 136 4.71 58.02 -21.57
CA ALA A 136 4.86 58.34 -22.99
C ALA A 136 3.63 59.11 -23.53
N ARG A 137 2.42 58.67 -23.17
CA ARG A 137 1.17 59.38 -23.53
C ARG A 137 1.11 60.79 -22.95
N GLY A 138 1.53 60.96 -21.69
CA GLY A 138 1.61 62.28 -21.05
C GLY A 138 2.59 63.21 -21.79
N SER A 139 3.76 62.68 -22.16
CA SER A 139 4.79 63.41 -22.90
C SER A 139 4.29 63.84 -24.28
N ILE A 140 3.63 62.94 -25.02
CA ILE A 140 3.02 63.24 -26.32
C ILE A 140 1.99 64.38 -26.19
N LYS A 141 1.13 64.32 -25.17
CA LYS A 141 0.12 65.37 -24.94
C LYS A 141 0.76 66.74 -24.68
N SER A 142 1.82 66.77 -23.86
CA SER A 142 2.57 68.00 -23.58
C SER A 142 3.20 68.58 -24.85
N LEU A 143 3.91 67.75 -25.62
CA LEU A 143 4.54 68.16 -26.88
C LEU A 143 3.51 68.63 -27.91
N SER A 144 2.34 67.97 -28.00
CA SER A 144 1.25 68.42 -28.86
C SER A 144 0.77 69.83 -28.49
N GLY A 145 0.62 70.13 -27.20
CA GLY A 145 0.25 71.46 -26.73
C GLY A 145 1.30 72.52 -27.06
N GLN A 146 2.59 72.19 -26.91
CA GLN A 146 3.70 73.09 -27.28
C GLN A 146 3.72 73.38 -28.78
N VAL A 147 3.45 72.38 -29.62
CA VAL A 147 3.35 72.57 -31.08
C VAL A 147 2.16 73.46 -31.44
N GLU A 148 1.01 73.28 -30.80
CA GLU A 148 -0.17 74.12 -31.01
C GLU A 148 0.07 75.58 -30.59
N GLU A 149 0.81 75.80 -29.50
CA GLU A 149 1.23 77.15 -29.06
C GLU A 149 2.20 77.78 -30.05
N ALA A 150 3.26 77.07 -30.43
CA ALA A 150 4.24 77.56 -31.41
C ALA A 150 3.59 77.89 -32.77
N ASN A 151 2.60 77.10 -33.20
CA ASN A 151 1.85 77.37 -34.43
C ASN A 151 0.99 78.64 -34.32
N ARG A 152 0.40 78.93 -33.14
CA ARG A 152 -0.34 80.18 -32.90
C ARG A 152 0.59 81.39 -32.93
N ASP A 153 1.74 81.29 -32.27
CA ASP A 153 2.74 82.36 -32.25
C ASP A 153 3.28 82.64 -33.65
N LEU A 154 3.53 81.59 -34.44
CA LEU A 154 3.96 81.72 -35.83
C LEU A 154 2.91 82.43 -36.69
N ALA A 155 1.63 82.07 -36.54
CA ALA A 155 0.53 82.72 -37.27
C ALA A 155 0.44 84.22 -36.93
N ALA A 156 0.52 84.57 -35.63
CA ALA A 156 0.51 85.96 -35.20
C ALA A 156 1.71 86.75 -35.75
N ALA A 157 2.90 86.15 -35.77
CA ALA A 157 4.10 86.77 -36.34
C ALA A 157 3.97 86.98 -37.87
N GLN A 158 3.34 86.04 -38.59
CA GLN A 158 3.07 86.16 -40.02
C GLN A 158 2.09 87.30 -40.33
N GLU A 159 1.01 87.44 -39.55
CA GLU A 159 0.05 88.54 -39.68
C GLU A 159 0.71 89.90 -39.43
N ALA A 160 1.56 90.00 -38.40
CA ALA A 160 2.29 91.22 -38.10
C ALA A 160 3.27 91.60 -39.21
N LEU A 161 3.99 90.62 -39.77
CA LEU A 161 4.89 90.85 -40.91
C LEU A 161 4.13 91.31 -42.15
N GLN A 162 2.97 90.71 -42.44
CA GLN A 162 2.15 91.08 -43.58
C GLN A 162 1.62 92.51 -43.47
N THR A 163 1.27 92.94 -42.25
CA THR A 163 0.85 94.31 -41.97
C THR A 163 2.00 95.30 -42.19
N ALA A 164 3.19 95.00 -41.66
CA ALA A 164 4.38 95.84 -41.83
C ALA A 164 4.86 95.95 -43.29
N GLN A 165 4.51 94.99 -44.15
CA GLN A 165 4.82 95.05 -45.59
C GLN A 165 3.82 95.90 -46.40
N GLN A 166 2.69 96.30 -45.82
CA GLN A 166 1.64 97.10 -46.47
C GLN A 166 1.67 98.58 -46.08
N GLU A 167 2.45 98.96 -45.05
CA GLU A 167 2.74 100.35 -44.63
C GLU A 167 3.96 100.92 -45.37
#